data_AF-A0A7D5M6W9-F1
#
_entry.id   AF-A0A7D5M6W9-F1
#
_cell.length_a   1.000
_cell.length_b   1.000
_cell.length_c   1.000
_cell.angle_alpha   90.00
_cell.angle_beta   90.00
_cell.angle_gamma   90.00
#
_symmetry.space_group_name_H-M   'P 1'
#
loop_
_entity.id
_entity.type
_entity.pdbx_description
1 polymer ?
#
loop_
_entity_poly.entity_id
_entity_poly.type
_entity_poly.pdbx_seq_one_letter_code
_entity_poly.pdbx_strand_id
1 'polypeptide(L)'
;MAKVRKPETPRKKVQKISKPKKLLDLNKESVDNLVKNLRINQQLANLIVKNKPYKQPEDILNIKQIVDIANADDLEKLLTKSRHTGIKAPSSKKKQVFEHLSGVTYGFSKEKEMIRVFISHPTGRELISVNLREKTNEIDYSSLFLLSYDLSSLYSLSQKQAAKDNILFHDAGSATAALLWKHKLDSKLSSGIANSVSKLSQLLLNLQECTSPLRSDQSEECEVNGCTGVPDFDIEECCNEHDRCYWRGGTEEDRKNCDLQFYNCIKNKGGIFHGILAWIYYVGVRVLGKSHFNYHIEAKPQEGTVDIPGGEESSLCCEVEVRLTAVTYQGDNVGNDWKYKIKVDGGVQKNISEHILDHNNFESRNDLLLKKKYGKCGDKLVLSFWVNAIEVDAGPNDSGVKRAKVEVKCVDGRQTSTSVTVNVSEWLEGTANLIFDFTITTKCVKC
;
A
#
# COMPACT_ATOMS: atom_id res chain seq x y z
N MET A 1 9.07 -67.44 -12.88
CA MET A 1 8.09 -66.34 -12.92
C MET A 1 8.45 -65.34 -11.83
N ALA A 2 9.12 -64.23 -12.18
CA ALA A 2 9.53 -63.21 -11.20
C ALA A 2 8.35 -62.28 -10.88
N LYS A 3 7.98 -62.16 -9.59
CA LYS A 3 6.93 -61.25 -9.12
C LYS A 3 7.42 -59.81 -9.23
N VAL A 4 6.88 -59.06 -10.19
CA VAL A 4 7.05 -57.61 -10.31
C VAL A 4 6.41 -56.95 -9.08
N ARG A 5 7.22 -56.36 -8.20
CA ARG A 5 6.73 -55.57 -7.06
C ARG A 5 6.15 -54.26 -7.58
N LYS A 6 4.88 -53.98 -7.28
CA LYS A 6 4.23 -52.70 -7.58
C LYS A 6 4.97 -51.57 -6.84
N PRO A 7 5.24 -50.42 -7.50
CA PRO A 7 5.85 -49.28 -6.85
C PRO A 7 4.92 -48.75 -5.74
N GLU A 8 5.45 -48.62 -4.53
CA GLU A 8 4.74 -48.03 -3.40
C GLU A 8 4.43 -46.56 -3.72
N THR A 9 3.15 -46.22 -3.75
CA THR A 9 2.70 -44.84 -3.90
C THR A 9 3.18 -44.02 -2.70
N PRO A 10 3.89 -42.91 -2.89
CA PRO A 10 4.40 -42.10 -1.79
C PRO A 10 3.23 -41.62 -0.93
N ARG A 11 3.22 -42.04 0.35
CA ARG A 11 2.24 -41.58 1.34
C ARG A 11 2.32 -40.06 1.43
N LYS A 12 1.30 -39.37 0.91
CA LYS A 12 1.14 -37.92 1.07
C LYS A 12 1.18 -37.61 2.57
N LYS A 13 2.23 -36.91 3.02
CA LYS A 13 2.28 -36.36 4.38
C LYS A 13 1.08 -35.43 4.53
N VAL A 14 0.11 -35.82 5.33
CA VAL A 14 -1.03 -34.97 5.70
C VAL A 14 -0.44 -33.77 6.44
N GLN A 15 -0.40 -32.61 5.78
CA GLN A 15 -0.04 -31.36 6.45
C GLN A 15 -1.05 -31.14 7.58
N LYS A 16 -0.54 -31.02 8.82
CA LYS A 16 -1.37 -30.65 9.97
C LYS A 16 -1.98 -29.28 9.69
N ILE A 17 -3.29 -29.26 9.46
CA ILE A 17 -4.06 -28.03 9.32
C ILE A 17 -3.90 -27.25 10.64
N SER A 18 -3.31 -26.05 10.56
CA SER A 18 -3.17 -25.17 11.72
C SER A 18 -4.56 -24.85 12.28
N LYS A 19 -4.72 -24.90 13.61
CA LYS A 19 -5.98 -24.51 14.26
C LYS A 19 -6.40 -23.11 13.79
N PRO A 20 -7.69 -22.87 13.48
CA PRO A 20 -8.16 -21.57 13.05
C PRO A 20 -7.85 -20.52 14.13
N LYS A 21 -7.27 -19.39 13.73
CA LYS A 21 -7.00 -18.27 14.65
C LYS A 21 -8.31 -17.79 15.25
N LYS A 22 -8.34 -17.60 16.57
CA LYS A 22 -9.50 -17.06 17.28
C LYS A 22 -9.67 -15.57 16.91
N LEU A 23 -10.82 -15.21 16.35
CA LEU A 23 -11.18 -13.82 16.05
C LEU A 23 -11.49 -13.05 17.35
N LEU A 24 -11.13 -11.77 17.38
CA LEU A 24 -11.28 -10.85 18.52
C LEU A 24 -12.69 -10.26 18.57
N ASP A 25 -13.33 -10.19 19.73
CA ASP A 25 -14.63 -9.53 19.87
C ASP A 25 -14.39 -8.12 20.41
N LEU A 26 -14.39 -7.10 19.53
CA LEU A 26 -14.05 -5.72 19.91
C LEU A 26 -14.83 -5.26 21.14
N ASN A 27 -16.09 -5.67 21.30
CA ASN A 27 -16.90 -5.29 22.46
C ASN A 27 -16.40 -5.87 23.79
N LYS A 28 -15.67 -6.99 23.76
CA LYS A 28 -15.14 -7.68 24.94
C LYS A 28 -13.66 -7.42 25.21
N GLU A 29 -12.92 -6.90 24.25
CA GLU A 29 -11.48 -6.67 24.44
C GLU A 29 -11.19 -5.50 25.39
N SER A 30 -10.21 -5.66 26.28
CA SER A 30 -9.63 -4.55 27.05
C SER A 30 -8.64 -3.75 26.19
N VAL A 31 -8.23 -2.58 26.68
CA VAL A 31 -7.21 -1.75 26.02
C VAL A 31 -5.90 -2.55 25.87
N ASP A 32 -5.43 -3.18 26.95
CA ASP A 32 -4.20 -3.98 26.94
C ASP A 32 -4.27 -5.15 25.96
N ASN A 33 -5.43 -5.81 25.84
CA ASN A 33 -5.61 -6.89 24.89
C ASN A 33 -5.55 -6.40 23.44
N LEU A 34 -6.15 -5.24 23.14
CA LEU A 34 -6.09 -4.66 21.80
C LEU A 34 -4.63 -4.31 21.44
N VAL A 35 -3.92 -3.62 22.34
CA VAL A 35 -2.51 -3.28 22.14
C VAL A 35 -1.66 -4.53 21.95
N LYS A 36 -1.83 -5.54 22.80
CA LYS A 36 -1.06 -6.79 22.72
C LYS A 36 -1.36 -7.63 21.48
N ASN A 37 -2.64 -7.85 21.19
CA ASN A 37 -3.07 -8.80 20.16
C ASN A 37 -3.05 -8.19 18.76
N LEU A 38 -3.31 -6.89 18.66
CA LEU A 38 -3.33 -6.17 17.39
C LEU A 38 -2.07 -5.33 17.18
N ARG A 39 -1.23 -5.09 18.18
CA ARG A 39 -0.07 -4.19 18.08
C ARG A 39 -0.48 -2.80 17.57
N ILE A 40 -1.58 -2.29 18.10
CA ILE A 40 -2.05 -0.92 17.85
C ILE A 40 -1.62 -0.02 19.02
N ASN A 41 -1.54 1.29 18.81
CA ASN A 41 -1.13 2.21 19.86
C ASN A 41 -2.20 2.32 20.99
N GLN A 42 -1.76 2.69 22.19
CA GLN A 42 -2.60 2.77 23.39
C GLN A 42 -3.76 3.76 23.22
N GLN A 43 -3.51 4.90 22.56
CA GLN A 43 -4.51 5.94 22.34
C GLN A 43 -5.68 5.44 21.47
N LEU A 44 -5.38 4.74 20.39
CA LEU A 44 -6.35 4.12 19.50
C LEU A 44 -7.15 3.04 20.23
N ALA A 45 -6.48 2.17 20.99
CA ALA A 45 -7.13 1.15 21.80
C ALA A 45 -8.09 1.74 22.85
N ASN A 46 -7.70 2.84 23.50
CA ASN A 46 -8.57 3.60 24.42
C ASN A 46 -9.82 4.13 23.71
N LEU A 47 -9.67 4.73 22.53
CA LEU A 47 -10.80 5.23 21.75
C LEU A 47 -11.75 4.12 21.33
N ILE A 48 -11.22 2.95 20.94
CA ILE A 48 -12.04 1.79 20.59
C ILE A 48 -12.84 1.32 21.82
N VAL A 49 -12.21 1.20 22.99
CA VAL A 49 -12.92 0.77 24.19
C VAL A 49 -13.96 1.78 24.65
N LYS A 50 -13.66 3.08 24.54
CA LYS A 50 -14.56 4.17 24.92
C LYS A 50 -15.85 4.21 24.09
N ASN A 51 -15.79 3.82 22.82
CA ASN A 51 -16.93 3.96 21.89
C ASN A 51 -17.76 2.68 21.71
N LYS A 52 -17.58 1.69 22.59
CA LYS A 52 -18.46 0.51 22.65
C LYS A 52 -19.90 0.89 23.03
N PRO A 53 -20.91 0.11 22.61
CA PRO A 53 -20.79 -1.13 21.83
C PRO A 53 -20.85 -0.91 20.31
N TYR A 54 -20.15 -1.77 19.58
CA TYR A 54 -20.18 -1.91 18.13
C TYR A 54 -21.17 -3.00 17.70
N LYS A 55 -21.91 -2.78 16.62
CA LYS A 55 -22.74 -3.82 15.99
C LYS A 55 -21.88 -4.73 15.11
N GLN A 56 -20.89 -4.14 14.45
CA GLN A 56 -19.90 -4.79 13.61
C GLN A 56 -18.55 -4.06 13.67
N PRO A 57 -17.42 -4.71 13.33
CA PRO A 57 -16.11 -4.07 13.34
C PRO A 57 -16.02 -2.80 12.48
N GLU A 58 -16.72 -2.75 11.34
CA GLU A 58 -16.75 -1.63 10.42
C GLU A 58 -17.31 -0.35 11.05
N ASP A 59 -18.10 -0.46 12.13
CA ASP A 59 -18.66 0.71 12.83
C ASP A 59 -17.57 1.64 13.39
N ILE A 60 -16.33 1.16 13.55
CA ILE A 60 -15.18 2.01 13.92
C ILE A 60 -14.91 3.09 12.88
N LEU A 61 -15.24 2.86 11.60
CA LEU A 61 -15.05 3.82 10.50
C LEU A 61 -15.98 5.02 10.62
N ASN A 62 -17.05 4.92 11.41
CA ASN A 62 -17.96 6.03 11.68
C ASN A 62 -17.47 6.96 12.80
N ILE A 63 -16.39 6.61 13.50
CA ILE A 63 -15.87 7.39 14.63
C ILE A 63 -14.67 8.19 14.14
N LYS A 64 -14.89 9.48 13.86
CA LYS A 64 -13.86 10.41 13.37
C LYS A 64 -12.53 10.26 14.10
N GLN A 65 -12.54 10.28 15.44
CA GLN A 65 -11.32 10.22 16.25
C GLN A 65 -10.51 8.94 16.01
N ILE A 66 -11.18 7.81 15.77
CA ILE A 66 -10.52 6.54 15.46
C ILE A 66 -9.88 6.62 14.07
N VAL A 67 -10.63 7.10 13.07
CA VAL A 67 -10.14 7.24 11.68
C VAL A 67 -8.96 8.23 11.59
N ASP A 68 -9.01 9.31 12.36
CA ASP A 68 -7.95 10.33 12.39
C ASP A 68 -6.63 9.76 12.94
N ILE A 69 -6.67 8.84 13.91
CA ILE A 69 -5.47 8.33 14.60
C ILE A 69 -4.98 7.00 14.04
N ALA A 70 -5.89 6.14 13.57
CA ALA A 70 -5.51 4.85 13.01
C ALA A 70 -4.78 5.01 11.68
N ASN A 71 -3.68 4.26 11.49
CA ASN A 71 -3.09 4.08 10.16
C ASN A 71 -3.81 2.94 9.42
N ALA A 72 -3.47 2.72 8.13
CA ALA A 72 -4.12 1.69 7.33
C ALA A 72 -3.91 0.27 7.89
N ASP A 73 -2.71 -0.03 8.41
CA ASP A 73 -2.35 -1.33 8.99
C ASP A 73 -3.16 -1.59 10.29
N ASP A 74 -3.44 -0.55 11.08
CA ASP A 74 -4.30 -0.64 12.27
C ASP A 74 -5.74 -0.93 11.89
N LEU A 75 -6.30 -0.20 10.91
CA LEU A 75 -7.66 -0.42 10.42
C LEU A 75 -7.80 -1.81 9.78
N GLU A 76 -6.82 -2.23 8.98
CA GLU A 76 -6.78 -3.58 8.39
C GLU A 76 -6.81 -4.65 9.50
N LYS A 77 -5.97 -4.53 10.53
CA LYS A 77 -5.96 -5.46 11.66
C LYS A 77 -7.30 -5.46 12.40
N LEU A 78 -7.87 -4.29 12.67
CA LEU A 78 -9.14 -4.15 13.37
C LEU A 78 -10.28 -4.80 12.60
N LEU A 79 -10.30 -4.68 11.27
CA LEU A 79 -11.39 -5.21 10.46
C LEU A 79 -11.18 -6.70 10.12
N THR A 80 -9.96 -7.15 9.88
CA THR A 80 -9.69 -8.55 9.47
C THR A 80 -9.53 -9.52 10.63
N LYS A 81 -9.11 -9.06 11.82
CA LYS A 81 -8.91 -9.93 12.99
C LYS A 81 -10.07 -9.92 13.97
N SER A 82 -11.05 -9.04 13.76
CA SER A 82 -12.24 -8.97 14.61
C SER A 82 -13.31 -9.95 14.15
N ARG A 83 -14.15 -10.34 15.10
CA ARG A 83 -15.24 -11.28 14.89
C ARG A 83 -16.39 -10.53 14.24
N HIS A 84 -16.66 -10.90 13.01
CA HIS A 84 -17.85 -10.47 12.30
C HIS A 84 -19.05 -11.26 12.79
N THR A 85 -20.11 -10.55 13.13
CA THR A 85 -21.42 -11.16 13.37
C THR A 85 -22.07 -11.62 12.05
N GLY A 86 -21.42 -11.37 10.90
CA GLY A 86 -21.86 -11.78 9.59
C GLY A 86 -23.14 -11.05 9.23
N ILE A 87 -23.04 -9.77 8.89
CA ILE A 87 -24.19 -9.03 8.38
C ILE A 87 -24.49 -9.58 6.99
N LYS A 88 -25.47 -10.48 6.91
CA LYS A 88 -26.04 -10.85 5.63
C LYS A 88 -26.61 -9.59 4.99
N ALA A 89 -26.30 -9.38 3.71
CA ALA A 89 -26.95 -8.33 2.93
C ALA A 89 -28.48 -8.42 3.16
N PRO A 90 -29.12 -7.32 3.60
CA PRO A 90 -30.52 -7.35 3.97
C PRO A 90 -31.39 -7.83 2.81
N SER A 91 -32.20 -8.88 3.03
CA SER A 91 -33.18 -9.36 2.06
C SER A 91 -34.44 -8.50 2.16
N SER A 92 -34.34 -7.25 1.73
CA SER A 92 -35.44 -6.29 1.84
C SER A 92 -36.64 -6.72 0.99
N LYS A 93 -37.85 -6.71 1.55
CA LYS A 93 -39.10 -7.03 0.84
C LYS A 93 -39.65 -5.88 -0.01
N LYS A 94 -39.31 -4.62 0.30
CA LYS A 94 -39.77 -3.43 -0.42
C LYS A 94 -38.58 -2.76 -1.11
N LYS A 95 -38.51 -2.87 -2.43
CA LYS A 95 -37.50 -2.24 -3.28
C LYS A 95 -38.18 -1.32 -4.27
N GLN A 96 -37.67 -0.11 -4.41
CA GLN A 96 -37.96 0.73 -5.57
C GLN A 96 -36.73 0.65 -6.48
N VAL A 97 -36.93 0.05 -7.65
CA VAL A 97 -35.89 -0.22 -8.64
C VAL A 97 -36.17 0.63 -9.87
N PHE A 98 -35.12 1.26 -10.36
CA PHE A 98 -35.09 2.01 -11.59
C PHE A 98 -34.09 1.35 -12.53
N GLU A 99 -34.37 1.42 -13.83
CA GLU A 99 -33.56 0.79 -14.85
C GLU A 99 -33.04 1.87 -15.81
N HIS A 100 -31.72 1.89 -15.99
CA HIS A 100 -31.07 2.68 -17.02
C HIS A 100 -31.17 1.96 -18.37
N LEU A 101 -31.08 2.68 -19.48
CA LEU A 101 -31.20 2.11 -20.84
C LEU A 101 -30.18 0.99 -21.15
N SER A 102 -29.10 0.90 -20.37
CA SER A 102 -28.09 -0.17 -20.47
C SER A 102 -28.45 -1.46 -19.72
N GLY A 103 -29.60 -1.51 -19.05
CA GLY A 103 -30.00 -2.59 -18.15
C GLY A 103 -29.38 -2.50 -16.75
N VAL A 104 -28.50 -1.52 -16.49
CA VAL A 104 -28.02 -1.23 -15.13
C VAL A 104 -29.22 -0.80 -14.30
N THR A 105 -29.37 -1.40 -13.11
CA THR A 105 -30.44 -1.03 -12.19
C THR A 105 -29.90 -0.31 -10.97
N TYR A 106 -30.67 0.62 -10.45
CA TYR A 106 -30.32 1.38 -9.26
C TYR A 106 -31.59 1.70 -8.47
N GLY A 107 -31.43 2.11 -7.23
CA GLY A 107 -32.56 2.55 -6.43
C GLY A 107 -32.31 2.37 -4.95
N PHE A 108 -33.38 2.06 -4.23
CA PHE A 108 -33.30 1.88 -2.80
C PHE A 108 -34.27 0.82 -2.29
N SER A 109 -33.95 0.32 -1.11
CA SER A 109 -34.81 -0.57 -0.35
C SER A 109 -34.99 -0.05 1.06
N LYS A 110 -36.19 -0.21 1.61
CA LYS A 110 -36.48 0.14 3.00
C LYS A 110 -36.69 -1.13 3.80
N GLU A 111 -35.90 -1.33 4.85
CA GLU A 111 -36.07 -2.39 5.82
C GLU A 111 -36.10 -1.80 7.23
N LYS A 112 -37.29 -1.84 7.86
CA LYS A 112 -37.57 -1.12 9.12
C LYS A 112 -37.23 0.37 8.95
N GLU A 113 -36.33 0.89 9.77
CA GLU A 113 -35.87 2.29 9.75
C GLU A 113 -34.61 2.51 8.88
N MET A 114 -34.10 1.47 8.21
CA MET A 114 -32.92 1.60 7.37
C MET A 114 -33.32 1.77 5.90
N ILE A 115 -32.77 2.81 5.27
CA ILE A 115 -32.83 3.00 3.82
C ILE A 115 -31.48 2.54 3.27
N ARG A 116 -31.50 1.58 2.34
CA ARG A 116 -30.31 1.10 1.63
C ARG A 116 -30.38 1.54 0.18
N VAL A 117 -29.35 2.22 -0.29
CA VAL A 117 -29.20 2.65 -1.68
C VAL A 117 -28.25 1.69 -2.38
N PHE A 118 -28.53 1.33 -3.62
CA PHE A 118 -27.73 0.35 -4.36
C PHE A 118 -27.64 0.67 -5.85
N ILE A 119 -26.60 0.12 -6.47
CA ILE A 119 -26.42 0.04 -7.92
C ILE A 119 -26.06 -1.41 -8.27
N SER A 120 -26.71 -1.95 -9.29
CA SER A 120 -26.60 -3.33 -9.73
C SER A 120 -26.27 -3.44 -11.21
N HIS A 121 -25.42 -4.40 -11.52
CA HIS A 121 -25.06 -4.81 -12.86
C HIS A 121 -26.30 -5.30 -13.65
N PRO A 122 -26.31 -5.25 -15.00
CA PRO A 122 -27.40 -5.81 -15.82
C PRO A 122 -27.71 -7.29 -15.58
N THR A 123 -26.78 -8.06 -15.01
CA THR A 123 -27.02 -9.46 -14.60
C THR A 123 -27.83 -9.58 -13.31
N GLY A 124 -28.21 -8.45 -12.68
CA GLY A 124 -28.90 -8.39 -11.40
C GLY A 124 -27.98 -8.48 -10.17
N ARG A 125 -26.67 -8.66 -10.36
CA ARG A 125 -25.71 -8.67 -9.26
C ARG A 125 -25.47 -7.25 -8.75
N GLU A 126 -25.55 -7.06 -7.44
CA GLU A 126 -25.28 -5.77 -6.82
C GLU A 126 -23.78 -5.45 -6.86
N LEU A 127 -23.45 -4.30 -7.45
CA LEU A 127 -22.07 -3.83 -7.60
C LEU A 127 -21.64 -3.04 -6.37
N ILE A 128 -22.51 -2.15 -5.89
CA ILE A 128 -22.23 -1.32 -4.71
C ILE A 128 -23.53 -0.98 -3.99
N SER A 129 -23.50 -0.96 -2.67
CA SER A 129 -24.62 -0.48 -1.87
C SER A 129 -24.18 0.05 -0.51
N VAL A 130 -25.03 0.88 0.08
CA VAL A 130 -24.78 1.46 1.40
C VAL A 130 -26.10 1.80 2.08
N ASN A 131 -26.11 1.79 3.41
CA ASN A 131 -27.21 2.34 4.19
C ASN A 131 -27.09 3.86 4.30
N LEU A 132 -28.24 4.52 4.45
CA LEU A 132 -28.34 5.93 4.80
C LEU A 132 -28.70 6.06 6.27
N ARG A 133 -28.13 7.08 6.92
CA ARG A 133 -28.50 7.46 8.28
C ARG A 133 -29.88 8.11 8.29
N GLU A 134 -30.77 7.59 9.12
CA GLU A 134 -32.20 7.93 9.15
C GLU A 134 -32.51 9.44 9.23
N LYS A 135 -31.69 10.20 9.97
CA LYS A 135 -31.93 11.63 10.20
C LYS A 135 -31.28 12.55 9.17
N THR A 136 -30.16 12.16 8.60
CA THR A 136 -29.33 13.04 7.77
C THR A 136 -29.36 12.66 6.29
N ASN A 137 -29.86 11.46 5.95
CA ASN A 137 -29.70 10.84 4.64
C ASN A 137 -28.22 10.76 4.19
N GLU A 138 -27.29 10.84 5.13
CA GLU A 138 -25.87 10.68 4.85
C GLU A 138 -25.54 9.21 4.69
N ILE A 139 -24.54 8.95 3.84
CA ILE A 139 -24.00 7.62 3.60
C ILE A 139 -23.35 7.09 4.89
N ASP A 140 -23.77 5.91 5.32
CA ASP A 140 -23.16 5.17 6.42
C ASP A 140 -22.05 4.25 5.87
N TYR A 141 -20.82 4.76 5.75
CA TYR A 141 -19.72 4.03 5.11
C TYR A 141 -19.36 2.70 5.80
N SER A 142 -19.70 2.50 7.09
CA SER A 142 -19.51 1.19 7.72
C SER A 142 -20.42 0.10 7.15
N SER A 143 -21.46 0.49 6.42
CA SER A 143 -22.40 -0.41 5.76
C SER A 143 -22.15 -0.56 4.26
N LEU A 144 -20.98 -0.12 3.78
CA LEU A 144 -20.60 -0.25 2.38
C LEU A 144 -20.46 -1.73 2.00
N PHE A 145 -21.19 -2.15 0.97
CA PHE A 145 -20.98 -3.42 0.29
C PHE A 145 -20.42 -3.15 -1.11
N LEU A 146 -19.43 -3.94 -1.51
CA LEU A 146 -18.88 -3.97 -2.86
C LEU A 146 -18.99 -5.38 -3.42
N LEU A 147 -19.50 -5.53 -4.63
CA LEU A 147 -19.70 -6.81 -5.30
C LEU A 147 -20.49 -7.84 -4.46
N SER A 148 -21.42 -7.32 -3.63
CA SER A 148 -22.21 -8.06 -2.64
C SER A 148 -21.44 -8.57 -1.40
N TYR A 149 -20.21 -8.12 -1.20
CA TYR A 149 -19.39 -8.40 -0.01
C TYR A 149 -19.36 -7.17 0.89
N ASP A 150 -19.45 -7.38 2.20
CA ASP A 150 -19.01 -6.35 3.14
C ASP A 150 -17.49 -6.18 3.06
N LEU A 151 -17.03 -5.08 3.65
CA LEU A 151 -15.64 -4.66 3.62
C LEU A 151 -14.66 -5.73 4.15
N SER A 152 -14.98 -6.39 5.25
CA SER A 152 -14.13 -7.44 5.81
C SER A 152 -14.12 -8.73 4.97
N SER A 153 -15.25 -9.07 4.35
CA SER A 153 -15.35 -10.20 3.43
C SER A 153 -14.54 -9.97 2.16
N LEU A 154 -14.47 -8.74 1.64
CA LEU A 154 -13.61 -8.37 0.50
C LEU A 154 -12.13 -8.68 0.78
N TYR A 155 -11.63 -8.30 1.96
CA TYR A 155 -10.26 -8.62 2.37
C TYR A 155 -9.98 -10.11 2.50
N SER A 156 -11.02 -10.90 2.76
CA SER A 156 -10.93 -12.34 2.95
C SER A 156 -11.09 -13.13 1.65
N LEU A 157 -11.27 -12.46 0.51
CA LEU A 157 -11.43 -13.13 -0.78
C LEU A 157 -10.17 -13.91 -1.14
N SER A 158 -10.38 -15.15 -1.60
CA SER A 158 -9.29 -15.91 -2.26
C SER A 158 -8.87 -15.20 -3.54
N GLN A 159 -7.61 -15.33 -3.96
CA GLN A 159 -7.12 -14.75 -5.22
C GLN A 159 -7.98 -15.14 -6.44
N LYS A 160 -8.46 -16.39 -6.49
CA LYS A 160 -9.34 -16.86 -7.57
C LYS A 160 -10.68 -16.12 -7.59
N GLN A 161 -11.25 -15.88 -6.41
CA GLN A 161 -12.51 -15.17 -6.27
C GLN A 161 -12.34 -13.69 -6.60
N ALA A 162 -11.29 -13.05 -6.04
CA ALA A 162 -10.92 -11.68 -6.37
C ALA A 162 -10.71 -11.48 -7.87
N ALA A 163 -10.01 -12.38 -8.56
CA ALA A 163 -9.80 -12.31 -10.00
C ALA A 163 -11.12 -12.42 -10.80
N LYS A 164 -12.02 -13.34 -10.40
CA LYS A 164 -13.34 -13.48 -11.03
C LYS A 164 -14.17 -12.22 -10.86
N ASP A 165 -14.15 -11.66 -9.65
CA ASP A 165 -14.88 -10.46 -9.30
C ASP A 165 -14.28 -9.22 -9.97
N ASN A 166 -12.96 -9.16 -10.16
CA ASN A 166 -12.28 -8.12 -10.95
C ASN A 166 -12.79 -8.10 -12.40
N ILE A 167 -12.95 -9.26 -13.03
CA ILE A 167 -13.48 -9.34 -14.41
C ILE A 167 -14.87 -8.70 -14.51
N LEU A 168 -15.77 -9.05 -13.59
CA LEU A 168 -17.11 -8.43 -13.54
C LEU A 168 -17.00 -6.93 -13.28
N PHE A 169 -16.11 -6.56 -12.37
CA PHE A 169 -15.91 -5.17 -11.99
C PHE A 169 -15.44 -4.30 -13.15
N HIS A 170 -14.73 -4.85 -14.14
CA HIS A 170 -14.24 -4.09 -15.30
C HIS A 170 -15.07 -4.25 -16.58
N ASP A 171 -16.20 -4.95 -16.52
CA ASP A 171 -17.02 -5.11 -17.72
C ASP A 171 -17.80 -3.84 -18.09
N ALA A 172 -18.42 -3.86 -19.27
CA ALA A 172 -19.17 -2.72 -19.80
C ALA A 172 -20.40 -2.35 -18.94
N GLY A 173 -21.01 -3.31 -18.26
CA GLY A 173 -22.17 -3.06 -17.40
C GLY A 173 -21.77 -2.31 -16.14
N SER A 174 -20.66 -2.73 -15.53
CA SER A 174 -20.08 -2.03 -14.39
C SER A 174 -19.56 -0.64 -14.77
N ALA A 175 -18.91 -0.49 -15.94
CA ALA A 175 -18.46 0.81 -16.43
C ALA A 175 -19.62 1.78 -16.66
N THR A 176 -20.76 1.28 -17.15
CA THR A 176 -21.97 2.10 -17.29
C THR A 176 -22.54 2.48 -15.92
N ALA A 177 -22.55 1.56 -14.97
CA ALA A 177 -22.99 1.81 -13.59
C ALA A 177 -22.14 2.91 -12.92
N ALA A 178 -20.84 2.91 -13.16
CA ALA A 178 -19.89 3.90 -12.69
C ALA A 178 -20.07 5.30 -13.31
N LEU A 179 -20.74 5.39 -14.46
CA LEU A 179 -21.04 6.66 -15.13
C LEU A 179 -22.47 7.17 -14.90
N LEU A 180 -23.31 6.44 -14.15
CA LEU A 180 -24.70 6.86 -13.84
C LEU A 180 -24.81 8.29 -13.31
N TRP A 181 -23.83 8.78 -12.56
CA TRP A 181 -23.82 10.15 -12.04
C TRP A 181 -23.81 11.25 -13.12
N LYS A 182 -23.30 10.95 -14.32
CA LYS A 182 -23.33 11.86 -15.49
C LYS A 182 -24.69 11.89 -16.18
N HIS A 183 -25.56 10.94 -15.88
CA HIS A 183 -26.87 10.82 -16.49
C HIS A 183 -27.95 11.44 -15.60
N LYS A 184 -29.03 11.90 -16.23
CA LYS A 184 -30.22 12.35 -15.50
C LYS A 184 -30.92 11.13 -14.89
N LEU A 185 -30.80 10.96 -13.58
CA LEU A 185 -31.52 9.93 -12.83
C LEU A 185 -33.05 10.16 -12.90
N ASP A 186 -33.83 9.09 -12.72
CA ASP A 186 -35.29 9.15 -12.78
C ASP A 186 -35.84 10.17 -11.77
N SER A 187 -36.73 11.04 -12.24
CA SER A 187 -37.29 12.15 -11.44
C SER A 187 -38.17 11.69 -10.28
N LYS A 188 -38.56 10.41 -10.24
CA LYS A 188 -39.29 9.80 -9.11
C LYS A 188 -38.37 9.49 -7.93
N LEU A 189 -37.04 9.52 -8.08
CA LEU A 189 -36.14 9.45 -6.92
C LEU A 189 -36.23 10.75 -6.12
N SER A 190 -36.35 10.63 -4.80
CA SER A 190 -36.13 11.79 -3.94
C SER A 190 -34.71 12.31 -4.11
N SER A 191 -34.51 13.62 -3.96
CA SER A 191 -33.21 14.28 -4.16
C SER A 191 -32.09 13.67 -3.30
N GLY A 192 -32.38 13.29 -2.06
CA GLY A 192 -31.41 12.63 -1.17
C GLY A 192 -30.95 11.26 -1.68
N ILE A 193 -31.87 10.47 -2.22
CA ILE A 193 -31.54 9.14 -2.78
C ILE A 193 -30.81 9.30 -4.12
N ALA A 194 -31.26 10.22 -4.99
CA ALA A 194 -30.58 10.51 -6.24
C ALA A 194 -29.12 10.96 -6.01
N ASN A 195 -28.89 11.85 -5.02
CA ASN A 195 -27.56 12.26 -4.61
C ASN A 195 -26.72 11.07 -4.11
N SER A 196 -27.32 10.16 -3.33
CA SER A 196 -26.63 8.97 -2.83
C SER A 196 -26.27 7.99 -3.95
N VAL A 197 -27.17 7.75 -4.92
CA VAL A 197 -26.88 6.94 -6.12
C VAL A 197 -25.74 7.58 -6.93
N SER A 198 -25.77 8.89 -7.11
CA SER A 198 -24.69 9.61 -7.80
C SER A 198 -23.33 9.42 -7.10
N LYS A 199 -23.29 9.55 -5.76
CA LYS A 199 -22.07 9.31 -4.97
C LYS A 199 -21.58 7.86 -5.05
N LEU A 200 -22.50 6.88 -5.03
CA LEU A 200 -22.14 5.47 -5.20
C LEU A 200 -21.63 5.17 -6.62
N SER A 201 -22.22 5.80 -7.63
CA SER A 201 -21.79 5.67 -9.02
C SER A 201 -20.39 6.23 -9.21
N GLN A 202 -20.13 7.41 -8.65
CA GLN A 202 -18.77 7.97 -8.58
C GLN A 202 -17.87 6.95 -7.87
N LEU A 203 -18.16 6.58 -6.62
CA LEU A 203 -17.33 5.61 -5.87
C LEU A 203 -17.03 4.32 -6.62
N LEU A 204 -17.99 3.79 -7.38
CA LEU A 204 -17.81 2.62 -8.23
C LEU A 204 -16.79 2.88 -9.34
N LEU A 205 -16.86 4.04 -10.02
CA LEU A 205 -15.85 4.46 -10.99
C LEU A 205 -14.45 4.47 -10.38
N ASN A 206 -14.29 5.04 -9.18
CA ASN A 206 -13.00 5.10 -8.47
C ASN A 206 -12.41 3.71 -8.31
N LEU A 207 -13.26 2.82 -7.82
CA LEU A 207 -12.82 1.49 -7.51
C LEU A 207 -12.49 0.76 -8.81
N GLN A 208 -13.27 0.92 -9.87
CA GLN A 208 -12.95 0.31 -11.16
C GLN A 208 -11.59 0.80 -11.64
N GLU A 209 -11.38 2.11 -11.76
CA GLU A 209 -10.16 2.56 -12.40
C GLU A 209 -8.89 2.37 -11.54
N CYS A 210 -8.97 2.39 -10.19
CA CYS A 210 -7.91 1.92 -9.25
C CYS A 210 -7.42 0.49 -9.54
N THR A 211 -8.19 -0.25 -10.32
CA THR A 211 -8.07 -1.70 -10.47
C THR A 211 -7.92 -2.11 -11.92
N SER A 212 -7.96 -1.13 -12.83
CA SER A 212 -7.80 -1.32 -14.26
C SER A 212 -6.34 -1.62 -14.59
N PRO A 213 -6.05 -2.62 -15.44
CA PRO A 213 -4.71 -2.86 -15.97
C PRO A 213 -4.09 -1.54 -16.42
N LEU A 214 -2.97 -1.14 -15.80
CA LEU A 214 -2.11 -0.14 -16.44
C LEU A 214 -1.84 -0.67 -17.84
N ARG A 215 -2.22 0.11 -18.86
CA ARG A 215 -1.80 -0.17 -20.23
C ARG A 215 -0.28 -0.17 -20.19
N SER A 216 0.32 -1.35 -20.35
CA SER A 216 1.76 -1.51 -20.47
C SER A 216 2.19 -0.95 -21.83
N ASP A 217 2.07 0.36 -22.02
CA ASP A 217 2.84 1.03 -23.03
C ASP A 217 4.20 1.32 -22.41
N GLN A 218 5.26 0.81 -23.03
CA GLN A 218 6.62 0.90 -22.52
C GLN A 218 7.17 2.29 -22.79
N SER A 219 6.64 3.32 -22.13
CA SER A 219 7.34 4.60 -22.06
C SER A 219 8.47 4.49 -21.05
N GLU A 220 9.68 4.91 -21.44
CA GLU A 220 10.84 5.04 -20.55
C GLU A 220 10.63 6.10 -19.45
N GLU A 221 9.60 6.94 -19.60
CA GLU A 221 9.13 7.89 -18.59
C GLU A 221 7.92 7.33 -17.85
N CYS A 222 7.88 7.51 -16.53
CA CYS A 222 6.70 7.19 -15.72
C CYS A 222 5.53 8.08 -16.15
N GLU A 223 4.61 7.54 -16.94
CA GLU A 223 3.33 8.21 -17.22
C GLU A 223 2.48 8.18 -15.94
N VAL A 224 2.44 9.31 -15.23
CA VAL A 224 1.46 9.51 -14.17
C VAL A 224 0.12 9.80 -14.83
N ASN A 225 -0.88 9.01 -14.48
CA ASN A 225 -2.24 9.25 -14.94
C ASN A 225 -3.01 10.02 -13.85
N GLY A 226 -2.38 10.26 -12.70
CA GLY A 226 -2.95 11.02 -11.60
C GLY A 226 -4.18 10.33 -11.07
N CYS A 227 -5.16 11.12 -10.65
CA CYS A 227 -6.43 10.52 -10.32
C CYS A 227 -7.28 10.28 -11.57
N THR A 228 -6.75 10.14 -12.80
CA THR A 228 -7.63 9.80 -13.94
C THR A 228 -8.35 8.47 -13.73
N GLY A 229 -7.89 7.65 -12.78
CA GLY A 229 -8.59 6.48 -12.28
C GLY A 229 -9.45 6.64 -11.02
N VAL A 230 -9.75 7.85 -10.56
CA VAL A 230 -10.59 8.14 -9.40
C VAL A 230 -11.08 9.61 -9.42
N PRO A 231 -12.26 10.00 -8.92
CA PRO A 231 -12.64 11.38 -8.74
C PRO A 231 -11.57 12.07 -7.91
N ASP A 232 -11.04 13.12 -8.50
CA ASP A 232 -10.11 14.01 -7.86
C ASP A 232 -10.86 14.76 -6.74
N PHE A 233 -10.88 14.15 -5.55
CA PHE A 233 -11.36 14.75 -4.32
C PHE A 233 -10.29 15.67 -3.70
N ASP A 234 -9.60 16.43 -4.55
CA ASP A 234 -8.39 17.20 -4.21
C ASP A 234 -7.25 16.26 -3.75
N ILE A 235 -7.08 15.15 -4.47
CA ILE A 235 -6.10 14.09 -4.16
C ILE A 235 -5.23 13.72 -5.36
N GLU A 236 -5.30 14.45 -6.48
CA GLU A 236 -4.49 14.21 -7.70
C GLU A 236 -3.01 13.99 -7.41
N GLU A 237 -2.43 14.83 -6.56
CA GLU A 237 -1.04 14.73 -6.12
C GLU A 237 -0.73 13.38 -5.46
N CYS A 238 -1.65 12.86 -4.64
CA CYS A 238 -1.50 11.57 -3.98
C CYS A 238 -1.54 10.42 -4.99
N CYS A 239 -2.42 10.50 -5.98
CA CYS A 239 -2.50 9.52 -7.05
C CYS A 239 -1.23 9.52 -7.92
N ASN A 240 -0.75 10.71 -8.30
CA ASN A 240 0.49 10.85 -9.08
C ASN A 240 1.70 10.20 -8.39
N GLU A 241 1.82 10.34 -7.08
CA GLU A 241 2.93 9.72 -6.34
C GLU A 241 2.77 8.21 -6.19
N HIS A 242 1.53 7.73 -6.03
CA HIS A 242 1.23 6.29 -6.01
C HIS A 242 1.57 5.62 -7.35
N ASP A 243 1.19 6.25 -8.47
CA ASP A 243 1.52 5.80 -9.83
C ASP A 243 3.03 5.65 -10.01
N ARG A 244 3.81 6.66 -9.59
CA ARG A 244 5.28 6.61 -9.64
C ARG A 244 5.85 5.47 -8.82
N CYS A 245 5.30 5.24 -7.63
CA CYS A 245 5.73 4.15 -6.76
C CYS A 245 5.41 2.78 -7.38
N TYR A 246 4.23 2.63 -7.96
CA TYR A 246 3.80 1.43 -8.67
C TYR A 246 4.61 1.14 -9.94
N TRP A 247 4.92 2.18 -10.72
CA TRP A 247 5.76 2.10 -11.90
C TRP A 247 7.20 1.71 -11.55
N ARG A 248 7.77 2.34 -10.51
CA ARG A 248 9.10 1.98 -9.99
C ARG A 248 9.18 0.51 -9.59
N GLY A 249 8.08 -0.05 -9.05
CA GLY A 249 7.98 -1.47 -8.80
C GLY A 249 8.83 -1.97 -7.62
N GLY A 250 8.90 -3.29 -7.47
CA GLY A 250 9.63 -3.94 -6.38
C GLY A 250 9.03 -5.28 -5.91
N THR A 251 9.10 -5.52 -4.60
CA THR A 251 8.55 -6.68 -3.90
C THR A 251 7.10 -6.42 -3.42
N GLU A 252 6.42 -7.44 -2.88
CA GLU A 252 5.09 -7.24 -2.25
C GLU A 252 5.15 -6.30 -1.04
N GLU A 253 6.29 -6.25 -0.33
CA GLU A 253 6.49 -5.30 0.76
C GLU A 253 6.61 -3.87 0.22
N ASP A 254 7.33 -3.67 -0.88
CA ASP A 254 7.42 -2.36 -1.55
C ASP A 254 6.04 -1.90 -2.04
N ARG A 255 5.23 -2.82 -2.58
CA ARG A 255 3.84 -2.51 -2.93
C ARG A 255 3.04 -2.06 -1.72
N LYS A 256 3.13 -2.81 -0.61
CA LYS A 256 2.45 -2.43 0.63
C LYS A 256 2.88 -1.04 1.09
N ASN A 257 4.16 -0.71 0.97
CA ASN A 257 4.69 0.61 1.31
C ASN A 257 4.14 1.70 0.38
N CYS A 258 4.06 1.47 -0.94
CA CYS A 258 3.40 2.39 -1.87
C CYS A 258 1.94 2.64 -1.48
N ASP A 259 1.19 1.57 -1.18
CA ASP A 259 -0.22 1.66 -0.80
C ASP A 259 -0.42 2.42 0.53
N LEU A 260 0.50 2.24 1.49
CA LEU A 260 0.51 2.97 2.75
C LEU A 260 0.84 4.46 2.57
N GLN A 261 1.81 4.79 1.71
CA GLN A 261 2.13 6.18 1.37
C GLN A 261 0.92 6.86 0.72
N PHE A 262 0.23 6.17 -0.18
CA PHE A 262 -0.99 6.68 -0.81
C PHE A 262 -2.10 6.92 0.20
N TYR A 263 -2.36 5.95 1.09
CA TYR A 263 -3.30 6.09 2.19
C TYR A 263 -2.99 7.33 3.04
N ASN A 264 -1.74 7.49 3.47
CA ASN A 264 -1.32 8.60 4.32
C ASN A 264 -1.45 9.95 3.60
N CYS A 265 -1.10 10.01 2.31
CA CYS A 265 -1.27 11.22 1.53
C CYS A 265 -2.74 11.65 1.48
N ILE A 266 -3.66 10.74 1.12
CA ILE A 266 -5.10 11.06 1.08
C ILE A 266 -5.60 11.47 2.46
N LYS A 267 -5.23 10.72 3.51
CA LYS A 267 -5.64 11.02 4.89
C LYS A 267 -5.18 12.41 5.34
N ASN A 268 -3.96 12.80 4.98
CA ASN A 268 -3.36 14.08 5.37
C ASN A 268 -3.96 15.29 4.65
N LYS A 269 -4.71 15.10 3.55
CA LYS A 269 -5.55 16.17 2.96
C LYS A 269 -6.66 16.63 3.93
N GLY A 270 -6.98 15.83 4.95
CA GLY A 270 -7.75 16.24 6.12
C GLY A 270 -9.27 16.09 6.00
N GLY A 271 -9.97 16.05 7.14
CA GLY A 271 -11.43 15.86 7.20
C GLY A 271 -11.84 14.38 7.33
N ILE A 272 -13.07 14.16 7.85
CA ILE A 272 -13.61 12.80 8.08
C ILE A 272 -13.71 12.02 6.77
N PHE A 273 -14.15 12.73 5.72
CA PHE A 273 -14.37 12.14 4.41
C PHE A 273 -13.06 11.60 3.84
N HIS A 274 -11.95 12.35 3.89
CA HIS A 274 -10.64 11.91 3.41
C HIS A 274 -10.06 10.74 4.20
N GLY A 275 -10.29 10.67 5.52
CA GLY A 275 -9.83 9.50 6.31
C GLY A 275 -10.55 8.20 5.91
N ILE A 276 -11.86 8.27 5.68
CA ILE A 276 -12.64 7.12 5.18
C ILE A 276 -12.26 6.81 3.72
N LEU A 277 -12.11 7.85 2.90
CA LEU A 277 -11.73 7.74 1.49
C LEU A 277 -10.36 7.08 1.35
N ALA A 278 -9.35 7.53 2.10
CA ALA A 278 -8.02 6.95 2.17
C ALA A 278 -8.10 5.45 2.44
N TRP A 279 -8.92 5.05 3.41
CA TRP A 279 -9.09 3.66 3.76
C TRP A 279 -9.74 2.85 2.63
N ILE A 280 -10.82 3.35 2.02
CA ILE A 280 -11.47 2.70 0.87
C ILE A 280 -10.48 2.54 -0.29
N TYR A 281 -9.67 3.55 -0.56
CA TYR A 281 -8.67 3.54 -1.63
C TYR A 281 -7.57 2.54 -1.34
N TYR A 282 -7.05 2.51 -0.10
CA TYR A 282 -6.12 1.50 0.36
C TYR A 282 -6.67 0.09 0.15
N VAL A 283 -7.91 -0.20 0.55
CA VAL A 283 -8.54 -1.51 0.30
C VAL A 283 -8.56 -1.83 -1.19
N GLY A 284 -9.01 -0.87 -2.00
CA GLY A 284 -9.11 -1.00 -3.46
C GLY A 284 -7.77 -1.41 -4.08
N VAL A 285 -6.71 -0.63 -3.83
CA VAL A 285 -5.37 -0.91 -4.38
C VAL A 285 -4.76 -2.19 -3.80
N ARG A 286 -5.02 -2.54 -2.53
CA ARG A 286 -4.52 -3.80 -1.92
C ARG A 286 -5.12 -5.04 -2.57
N VAL A 287 -6.44 -5.07 -2.75
CA VAL A 287 -7.17 -6.25 -3.24
C VAL A 287 -7.05 -6.38 -4.75
N LEU A 288 -7.12 -5.26 -5.46
CA LEU A 288 -7.34 -5.28 -6.90
C LEU A 288 -6.19 -4.61 -7.69
N GLY A 289 -5.34 -3.80 -7.05
CA GLY A 289 -4.16 -3.17 -7.69
C GLY A 289 -2.95 -4.08 -7.89
N LYS A 290 -3.02 -5.36 -7.48
CA LYS A 290 -1.87 -6.29 -7.55
C LYS A 290 -1.37 -6.51 -8.98
N SER A 291 -2.22 -6.49 -10.00
CA SER A 291 -1.76 -6.68 -11.39
C SER A 291 -0.98 -5.49 -11.96
N HIS A 292 -0.99 -4.33 -11.29
CA HIS A 292 -0.44 -3.06 -11.81
C HIS A 292 0.89 -2.70 -11.20
N PHE A 293 1.19 -3.26 -10.03
CA PHE A 293 2.48 -3.07 -9.42
C PHE A 293 3.55 -3.79 -10.25
N ASN A 294 4.59 -3.05 -10.65
CA ASN A 294 5.70 -3.60 -11.43
C ASN A 294 6.56 -4.52 -10.56
N TYR A 295 6.12 -5.78 -10.39
CA TYR A 295 6.87 -6.73 -9.58
C TYR A 295 8.20 -7.04 -10.22
N HIS A 296 9.26 -6.64 -9.54
CA HIS A 296 10.58 -7.19 -9.79
C HIS A 296 10.53 -8.62 -9.28
N ILE A 297 10.41 -9.57 -10.20
CA ILE A 297 10.74 -10.96 -9.90
C ILE A 297 12.16 -10.87 -9.36
N GLU A 298 12.36 -11.15 -8.07
CA GLU A 298 13.70 -11.37 -7.53
C GLU A 298 14.35 -12.35 -8.49
N ALA A 299 15.26 -11.84 -9.33
CA ALA A 299 16.03 -12.70 -10.18
C ALA A 299 16.74 -13.62 -9.19
N LYS A 300 16.31 -14.89 -9.15
CA LYS A 300 17.12 -15.94 -8.53
C LYS A 300 18.54 -15.63 -8.97
N PRO A 301 19.50 -15.44 -8.05
CA PRO A 301 20.85 -15.07 -8.43
C PRO A 301 21.26 -16.07 -9.49
N GLN A 302 21.31 -15.63 -10.75
CA GLN A 302 21.69 -16.51 -11.82
C GLN A 302 23.18 -16.73 -11.57
N GLU A 303 23.50 -17.91 -11.03
CA GLU A 303 24.80 -18.54 -11.16
C GLU A 303 25.00 -18.89 -12.64
N GLY A 304 25.01 -17.85 -13.48
CA GLY A 304 25.47 -17.91 -14.85
C GLY A 304 26.92 -17.47 -14.84
N THR A 305 27.84 -18.44 -14.81
CA THR A 305 29.20 -18.20 -15.29
C THR A 305 29.09 -17.93 -16.79
N VAL A 306 29.07 -16.65 -17.15
CA VAL A 306 29.33 -16.22 -18.51
C VAL A 306 30.82 -16.43 -18.73
N ASP A 307 31.17 -17.49 -19.44
CA ASP A 307 32.53 -17.68 -19.96
C ASP A 307 32.77 -16.59 -21.00
N ILE A 308 33.50 -15.56 -20.59
CA ILE A 308 34.01 -14.54 -21.50
C ILE A 308 35.15 -15.21 -22.30
N PRO A 309 35.07 -15.29 -23.63
CA PRO A 309 36.16 -15.82 -24.44
C PRO A 309 37.42 -15.01 -24.15
N GLY A 310 38.49 -15.69 -23.76
CA GLY A 310 39.79 -15.10 -23.49
C GLY A 310 40.35 -14.42 -24.74
N GLY A 311 40.05 -13.13 -24.86
CA GLY A 311 40.74 -12.19 -25.73
C GLY A 311 41.80 -11.45 -24.93
N GLU A 312 42.94 -11.23 -25.57
CA GLU A 312 44.17 -10.62 -25.06
C GLU A 312 44.00 -9.59 -23.93
N GLU A 313 44.90 -9.70 -22.95
CA GLU A 313 45.09 -8.89 -21.75
C GLU A 313 45.01 -7.37 -22.02
N SER A 314 43.80 -6.84 -22.16
CA SER A 314 43.52 -5.44 -21.92
C SER A 314 43.30 -5.30 -20.42
N SER A 315 44.23 -4.62 -19.74
CA SER A 315 44.09 -4.26 -18.33
C SER A 315 42.92 -3.29 -18.16
N LEU A 316 41.71 -3.82 -18.07
CA LEU A 316 40.52 -3.03 -17.76
C LEU A 316 40.40 -2.87 -16.25
N CYS A 317 40.40 -1.62 -15.82
CA CYS A 317 40.17 -1.20 -14.46
C CYS A 317 38.67 -1.02 -14.24
N CYS A 318 38.18 -1.56 -13.14
CA CYS A 318 36.85 -1.29 -12.64
C CYS A 318 36.81 0.08 -11.98
N GLU A 319 36.11 1.04 -12.57
CA GLU A 319 35.74 2.29 -11.94
C GLU A 319 34.40 2.12 -11.21
N VAL A 320 34.40 2.29 -9.89
CA VAL A 320 33.18 2.29 -9.07
C VAL A 320 32.85 3.70 -8.64
N GLU A 321 31.66 4.17 -9.02
CA GLU A 321 31.08 5.43 -8.62
C GLU A 321 29.95 5.17 -7.61
N VAL A 322 29.99 5.84 -6.46
CA VAL A 322 28.95 5.75 -5.44
C VAL A 322 28.33 7.13 -5.24
N ARG A 323 27.01 7.22 -5.42
CA ARG A 323 26.21 8.44 -5.19
C ARG A 323 25.21 8.21 -4.08
N LEU A 324 25.07 9.17 -3.16
CA LEU A 324 23.93 9.21 -2.24
C LEU A 324 22.75 9.78 -3.01
N THR A 325 21.67 9.05 -3.26
CA THR A 325 20.53 9.54 -4.04
C THR A 325 19.42 10.13 -3.18
N ALA A 326 19.25 9.65 -1.96
CA ALA A 326 18.24 10.18 -1.05
C ALA A 326 18.59 9.97 0.42
N VAL A 327 18.02 10.84 1.26
CA VAL A 327 17.91 10.61 2.71
C VAL A 327 16.44 10.74 3.08
N THR A 328 15.88 9.68 3.67
CA THR A 328 14.47 9.60 4.05
C THR A 328 14.33 9.43 5.55
N TYR A 329 13.38 10.15 6.15
CA TYR A 329 13.01 10.03 7.55
C TYR A 329 11.84 9.05 7.74
N GLN A 330 11.94 8.16 8.72
CA GLN A 330 10.85 7.27 9.12
C GLN A 330 10.83 7.06 10.64
N GLY A 331 9.82 7.58 11.33
CA GLY A 331 9.67 7.40 12.78
C GLY A 331 8.83 8.47 13.45
N ASP A 332 8.76 8.42 14.78
CA ASP A 332 8.17 9.48 15.61
C ASP A 332 8.95 10.78 15.40
N ASN A 333 8.36 11.97 15.54
CA ASN A 333 9.08 13.24 15.33
C ASN A 333 10.09 13.48 16.46
N VAL A 334 11.32 13.00 16.30
CA VAL A 334 12.39 13.15 17.30
C VAL A 334 13.09 14.49 17.14
N GLY A 335 13.16 15.02 15.90
CA GLY A 335 13.74 16.33 15.58
C GLY A 335 13.73 16.59 14.08
N ASN A 336 13.93 17.84 13.66
CA ASN A 336 13.96 18.22 12.25
C ASN A 336 15.32 18.72 11.76
N ASP A 337 16.36 18.78 12.59
CA ASP A 337 17.71 19.21 12.21
C ASP A 337 18.73 18.08 12.38
N TRP A 338 19.14 17.51 11.24
CA TRP A 338 20.01 16.34 11.22
C TRP A 338 21.37 16.69 10.62
N LYS A 339 22.43 16.36 11.35
CA LYS A 339 23.81 16.34 10.85
C LYS A 339 24.25 14.90 10.61
N TYR A 340 24.63 14.56 9.39
CA TYR A 340 25.13 13.22 9.08
C TYR A 340 26.50 13.21 8.41
N LYS A 341 27.27 12.15 8.69
CA LYS A 341 28.60 11.88 8.15
C LYS A 341 28.58 10.51 7.48
N ILE A 342 28.98 10.49 6.21
CA ILE A 342 29.03 9.26 5.40
C ILE A 342 30.47 8.96 5.01
N LYS A 343 30.89 7.70 5.14
CA LYS A 343 32.17 7.19 4.65
C LYS A 343 31.96 5.91 3.85
N VAL A 344 32.68 5.78 2.73
CA VAL A 344 32.70 4.57 1.90
C VAL A 344 34.15 4.05 1.79
N ASP A 345 34.39 2.81 2.20
CA ASP A 345 35.66 2.06 2.06
C ASP A 345 36.94 2.81 2.51
N GLY A 346 36.90 3.52 3.65
CA GLY A 346 38.07 4.27 4.15
C GLY A 346 38.51 5.44 3.26
N GLY A 347 37.66 5.88 2.33
CA GLY A 347 37.89 7.07 1.50
C GLY A 347 37.70 8.38 2.27
N VAL A 348 37.83 9.49 1.54
CA VAL A 348 37.68 10.86 2.07
C VAL A 348 36.34 11.00 2.81
N GLN A 349 36.43 11.40 4.08
CA GLN A 349 35.26 11.75 4.87
C GLN A 349 34.65 13.04 4.28
N LYS A 350 33.50 12.93 3.62
CA LYS A 350 32.69 14.11 3.31
C LYS A 350 31.78 14.38 4.49
N ASN A 351 32.02 15.51 5.16
CA ASN A 351 31.01 16.08 6.04
C ASN A 351 29.96 16.69 5.12
N ILE A 352 28.77 16.11 5.13
CA ILE A 352 27.61 16.70 4.48
C ILE A 352 27.04 17.65 5.54
N SER A 353 26.76 18.89 5.14
CA SER A 353 26.42 20.02 6.02
C SER A 353 25.19 19.76 6.89
N GLU A 354 24.92 20.70 7.80
CA GLU A 354 23.70 20.73 8.62
C GLU A 354 22.49 20.91 7.72
N HIS A 355 21.53 19.99 7.78
CA HIS A 355 20.32 20.07 6.99
C HIS A 355 19.10 19.83 7.86
N ILE A 356 18.05 20.62 7.61
CA ILE A 356 16.77 20.49 8.28
C ILE A 356 15.94 19.50 7.46
N LEU A 357 15.85 18.25 7.93
CA LEU A 357 14.94 17.24 7.39
C LEU A 357 13.70 17.23 8.28
N ASP A 358 12.60 17.83 7.83
CA ASP A 358 11.33 17.66 8.52
C ASP A 358 10.74 16.25 8.29
N HIS A 359 9.78 15.87 9.12
CA HIS A 359 9.12 14.56 9.17
C HIS A 359 8.47 14.11 7.84
N ASN A 360 8.34 14.98 6.83
CA ASN A 360 7.79 14.67 5.51
C ASN A 360 8.82 14.86 4.39
N ASN A 361 10.02 15.35 4.68
CA ASN A 361 10.96 15.74 3.65
C ASN A 361 11.81 14.56 3.16
N PHE A 362 11.56 14.21 1.90
CA PHE A 362 12.48 13.47 1.06
C PHE A 362 13.52 14.44 0.51
N GLU A 363 14.80 14.25 0.85
CA GLU A 363 15.87 15.03 0.25
C GLU A 363 16.54 14.23 -0.87
N SER A 364 16.24 14.60 -2.12
CA SER A 364 16.93 14.06 -3.31
C SER A 364 18.33 14.65 -3.42
N ARG A 365 19.33 13.80 -3.64
CA ARG A 365 20.76 14.16 -3.68
C ARG A 365 21.46 13.60 -4.92
N ASN A 366 20.89 13.78 -6.11
CA ASN A 366 21.42 13.14 -7.33
C ASN A 366 22.87 13.54 -7.74
N ASP A 367 23.50 14.49 -7.05
CA ASP A 367 24.79 15.07 -7.37
C ASP A 367 25.95 14.69 -6.42
N LEU A 368 25.70 14.03 -5.29
CA LEU A 368 26.76 13.79 -4.31
C LEU A 368 27.59 12.53 -4.61
N LEU A 369 28.65 12.71 -5.42
CA LEU A 369 29.69 11.70 -5.62
C LEU A 369 30.51 11.49 -4.34
N LEU A 370 30.41 10.29 -3.74
CA LEU A 370 31.09 9.96 -2.49
C LEU A 370 32.47 9.34 -2.70
N LYS A 371 32.63 8.49 -3.72
CA LYS A 371 33.89 7.78 -3.97
C LYS A 371 34.03 7.31 -5.40
N LYS A 372 35.29 7.30 -5.86
CA LYS A 372 35.78 6.61 -7.05
C LYS A 372 36.80 5.55 -6.60
N LYS A 373 36.54 4.26 -6.82
CA LYS A 373 37.47 3.16 -6.45
C LYS A 373 37.85 2.38 -7.70
N TYR A 374 39.09 1.92 -7.75
CA TYR A 374 39.62 1.13 -8.86
C TYR A 374 39.82 -0.34 -8.44
N GLY A 375 39.31 -1.28 -9.25
CA GLY A 375 39.51 -2.73 -9.12
C GLY A 375 39.82 -3.36 -10.48
N LYS A 376 39.82 -4.69 -10.61
CA LYS A 376 39.83 -5.34 -11.94
C LYS A 376 38.40 -5.52 -12.45
N CYS A 377 38.17 -5.33 -13.75
CA CYS A 377 36.88 -5.63 -14.35
C CYS A 377 36.54 -7.13 -14.18
N GLY A 378 35.28 -7.48 -13.89
CA GLY A 378 34.83 -8.85 -13.64
C GLY A 378 34.93 -9.31 -12.19
N ASP A 379 35.78 -8.68 -11.37
CA ASP A 379 35.95 -9.02 -9.96
C ASP A 379 34.74 -8.59 -9.11
N LYS A 380 34.59 -9.27 -7.96
CA LYS A 380 33.69 -8.85 -6.89
C LYS A 380 34.40 -7.84 -6.00
N LEU A 381 33.77 -6.67 -5.84
CA LEU A 381 34.23 -5.61 -4.96
C LEU A 381 33.30 -5.51 -3.76
N VAL A 382 33.85 -5.51 -2.55
CA VAL A 382 33.09 -5.26 -1.33
C VAL A 382 33.25 -3.80 -0.94
N LEU A 383 32.13 -3.07 -0.89
CA LEU A 383 32.04 -1.69 -0.43
C LEU A 383 31.53 -1.66 1.00
N SER A 384 32.22 -0.95 1.89
CA SER A 384 31.86 -0.76 3.29
C SER A 384 31.34 0.66 3.49
N PHE A 385 30.10 0.78 3.92
CA PHE A 385 29.43 2.03 4.26
C PHE A 385 29.50 2.24 5.77
N TRP A 386 29.78 3.47 6.17
CA TRP A 386 29.64 3.94 7.53
C TRP A 386 28.84 5.23 7.49
N VAL A 387 27.68 5.24 8.15
CA VAL A 387 26.81 6.40 8.27
C VAL A 387 26.65 6.70 9.74
N ASN A 388 26.84 7.97 10.10
CA ASN A 388 26.58 8.50 11.43
C ASN A 388 25.64 9.68 11.29
N ALA A 389 24.53 9.70 12.03
CA ALA A 389 23.60 10.80 12.08
C ALA A 389 23.47 11.30 13.51
N ILE A 390 23.36 12.61 13.68
CA ILE A 390 23.29 13.30 14.96
C ILE A 390 22.23 14.39 14.82
N GLU A 391 21.28 14.45 15.74
CA GLU A 391 20.34 15.57 15.85
C GLU A 391 21.04 16.78 16.49
N VAL A 392 20.78 17.99 15.98
CA VAL A 392 21.65 19.14 16.29
C VAL A 392 21.29 19.83 17.61
N ASP A 393 20.01 19.94 17.92
CA ASP A 393 19.48 20.63 19.09
C ASP A 393 19.13 19.69 20.26
N ALA A 394 19.08 18.38 20.01
CA ALA A 394 18.89 17.40 21.04
C ALA A 394 20.16 17.12 21.86
N GLY A 395 19.99 16.42 22.98
CA GLY A 395 21.05 16.22 23.97
C GLY A 395 22.26 15.47 23.38
N PRO A 396 23.38 15.40 24.12
CA PRO A 396 24.62 14.75 23.66
C PRO A 396 24.50 13.24 23.33
N ASN A 397 23.31 12.64 23.40
CA ASN A 397 23.04 11.22 23.20
C ASN A 397 22.20 10.90 21.94
N ASP A 398 21.73 11.88 21.17
CA ASP A 398 20.80 11.68 20.06
C ASP A 398 21.53 11.45 18.73
N SER A 399 22.25 10.32 18.69
CA SER A 399 23.02 9.90 17.52
C SER A 399 22.86 8.42 17.19
N GLY A 400 22.94 8.11 15.90
CA GLY A 400 22.87 6.75 15.37
C GLY A 400 24.02 6.47 14.43
N VAL A 401 24.61 5.28 14.54
CA VAL A 401 25.70 4.83 13.65
C VAL A 401 25.34 3.49 13.03
N LYS A 402 25.45 3.38 11.71
CA LYS A 402 25.31 2.11 10.99
C LYS A 402 26.52 1.82 10.12
N ARG A 403 26.85 0.53 10.03
CA ARG A 403 27.78 -0.03 9.06
C ARG A 403 27.04 -1.01 8.15
N ALA A 404 27.28 -0.92 6.86
CA ALA A 404 26.78 -1.88 5.88
C ALA A 404 27.92 -2.32 4.96
N LYS A 405 27.81 -3.53 4.41
CA LYS A 405 28.71 -4.04 3.38
C LYS A 405 27.88 -4.46 2.17
N VAL A 406 28.30 -4.03 0.99
CA VAL A 406 27.61 -4.31 -0.27
C VAL A 406 28.63 -4.93 -1.22
N GLU A 407 28.31 -6.14 -1.69
CA GLU A 407 29.11 -6.81 -2.72
C GLU A 407 28.61 -6.38 -4.09
N VAL A 408 29.51 -5.89 -4.93
CA VAL A 408 29.22 -5.39 -6.28
C VAL A 408 30.11 -6.13 -7.25
N LYS A 409 29.51 -6.79 -8.24
CA LYS A 409 30.25 -7.39 -9.35
C LYS A 409 30.56 -6.30 -10.37
N CYS A 410 31.83 -6.09 -10.67
CA CYS A 410 32.21 -5.08 -11.62
C CYS A 410 31.91 -5.51 -13.06
N VAL A 411 30.88 -4.91 -13.63
CA VAL A 411 30.46 -5.14 -15.02
C VAL A 411 30.24 -3.78 -15.65
N ASP A 412 30.69 -3.60 -16.89
CA ASP A 412 30.61 -2.31 -17.56
C ASP A 412 29.16 -1.81 -17.67
N GLY A 413 28.95 -0.54 -17.34
CA GLY A 413 27.62 0.11 -17.36
C GLY A 413 26.61 -0.43 -16.33
N ARG A 414 27.01 -1.32 -15.42
CA ARG A 414 26.07 -1.88 -14.44
C ARG A 414 25.80 -0.89 -13.32
N GLN A 415 24.52 -0.65 -13.07
CA GLN A 415 24.03 0.12 -11.94
C GLN A 415 23.40 -0.80 -10.90
N THR A 416 23.58 -0.52 -9.62
CA THR A 416 22.96 -1.24 -8.50
C THR A 416 22.64 -0.25 -7.39
N SER A 417 21.48 -0.39 -6.77
CA SER A 417 21.06 0.47 -5.67
C SER A 417 21.11 -0.28 -4.34
N THR A 418 21.36 0.45 -3.26
CA THR A 418 21.41 -0.11 -1.90
C THR A 418 21.03 0.96 -0.88
N SER A 419 20.43 0.53 0.23
CA SER A 419 19.98 1.44 1.29
C SER A 419 20.62 1.07 2.62
N VAL A 420 21.02 2.09 3.39
CA VAL A 420 21.56 1.92 4.74
C VAL A 420 20.65 2.63 5.72
N THR A 421 19.96 1.86 6.56
CA THR A 421 19.11 2.39 7.63
C THR A 421 19.92 2.61 8.91
N VAL A 422 19.95 3.86 9.37
CA VAL A 422 20.50 4.28 10.65
C VAL A 422 19.34 4.49 11.61
N ASN A 423 19.29 3.70 12.66
CA ASN A 423 18.34 3.93 13.76
C ASN A 423 19.00 4.89 14.75
N VAL A 424 18.31 5.97 15.05
CA VAL A 424 18.65 6.94 16.10
C VAL A 424 17.62 6.75 17.21
N SER A 425 18.09 6.37 18.40
CA SER A 425 17.25 6.16 19.57
C SER A 425 17.35 7.37 20.48
N GLU A 426 16.21 8.01 20.76
CA GLU A 426 16.08 8.97 21.86
C GLU A 426 15.90 8.25 23.19
N TRP A 427 16.21 8.90 24.31
CA TRP A 427 16.25 8.25 25.63
C TRP A 427 14.88 7.99 26.28
N LEU A 428 13.75 8.46 25.74
CA LEU A 428 12.48 8.30 26.48
C LEU A 428 11.22 7.89 25.73
N GLU A 429 10.98 8.09 24.42
CA GLU A 429 9.69 7.60 23.86
C GLU A 429 9.56 7.44 22.33
N GLY A 430 10.66 7.53 21.55
CA GLY A 430 10.60 7.37 20.08
C GLY A 430 11.85 6.79 19.43
N THR A 431 11.68 6.21 18.24
CA THR A 431 12.82 5.81 17.38
C THR A 431 12.71 6.54 16.04
N ALA A 432 13.76 7.30 15.70
CA ALA A 432 13.93 7.88 14.37
C ALA A 432 14.77 6.94 13.50
N ASN A 433 14.30 6.63 12.30
CA ASN A 433 15.08 5.87 11.32
C ASN A 433 15.40 6.76 10.14
N LEU A 434 16.69 7.02 9.92
CA LEU A 434 17.17 7.69 8.73
C LEU A 434 17.62 6.64 7.72
N ILE A 435 17.02 6.65 6.54
CA ILE A 435 17.32 5.74 5.44
C ILE A 435 18.15 6.49 4.41
N PHE A 436 19.37 6.01 4.17
CA PHE A 436 20.29 6.59 3.20
C PHE A 436 20.33 5.71 1.96
N ASP A 437 19.84 6.20 0.84
CA ASP A 437 19.80 5.48 -0.42
C ASP A 437 21.03 5.82 -1.27
N PHE A 438 21.70 4.79 -1.78
CA PHE A 438 22.87 4.91 -2.61
C PHE A 438 22.66 4.25 -3.97
N THR A 439 23.15 4.91 -5.01
CA THR A 439 23.36 4.32 -6.33
C THR A 439 24.84 4.03 -6.52
N ILE A 440 25.15 2.81 -6.94
CA ILE A 440 26.49 2.34 -7.25
C ILE A 440 26.54 2.02 -8.74
N THR A 441 27.41 2.71 -9.47
CA THR A 441 27.64 2.50 -10.89
C THR A 441 29.04 1.93 -11.09
N THR A 442 29.16 0.84 -11.84
CA THR A 442 30.45 0.29 -12.23
C THR A 442 30.69 0.47 -13.72
N LYS A 443 31.91 0.87 -14.09
CA LYS A 443 32.39 0.94 -15.48
C LYS A 443 33.71 0.22 -15.61
N CYS A 444 33.90 -0.50 -16.71
CA CYS A 444 35.19 -1.08 -17.03
C CYS A 444 35.91 -0.15 -17.99
N VAL A 445 36.85 0.62 -17.46
CA VAL A 445 37.66 1.55 -18.24
C VAL A 445 39.03 0.96 -18.49
N LYS A 446 39.73 1.43 -19.53
CA LYS A 446 41.13 1.08 -19.72
C LYS A 446 41.95 1.63 -18.54
N CYS A 447 42.67 0.75 -17.82
CA CYS A 447 43.85 1.17 -17.08
C CYS A 447 44.89 1.62 -18.12
#